data_AF-A0A0Q7PD85-F1
#
_entry.id   AF-A0A0Q7PD85-F1
#
_cell.length_a   1.000
_cell.length_b   1.000
_cell.length_c   1.000
_cell.angle_alpha   90.00
_cell.angle_beta   90.00
_cell.angle_gamma   90.00
#
_symmetry.space_group_name_H-M   'P 1'
#
loop_
_entity.id
_entity.type
_entity.pdbx_description
1 polymer ?
#
loop_
_entity_poly.entity_id
_entity_poly.type
_entity_poly.pdbx_seq_one_letter_code
_entity_poly.pdbx_strand_id
1 'polypeptide(L)'
;MLVLLMALLAALYLGWRRWREHEAADAVDARQQIDALSERLNAMRGEQRSNSRRLQQADSLNRILRDELDGISQRAALLEDTVDKLADPDRHGAQALRLDEAEMLLVLGGQRLQIAGDLDGARRAYVLASGVLDGIDDAAYLSLRQTLLQERTALDALGADPRVKAIAQLDAFAQNVTAPATRDVQARRAMAPWWERAFGNLLQVQPTDRAVAVQTADRAAALAGLQLEITLARAAAERRDAVAYRQALDRADTWLQRLAPDSAALAGQRAKLRDIAAMPLSLSVPTLGSTLQQLRQLRAR
;
A
#
# COMPACT_ATOMS: atom_id res chain seq x y z
N MET A 1 -15.67 23.31 -145.00
CA MET A 1 -16.12 24.31 -144.00
C MET A 1 -17.00 23.68 -142.90
N LEU A 2 -18.09 22.95 -143.22
CA LEU A 2 -18.99 22.34 -142.22
C LEU A 2 -18.35 21.33 -141.25
N VAL A 3 -17.40 20.49 -141.72
CA VAL A 3 -16.77 19.44 -140.88
C VAL A 3 -15.92 20.03 -139.74
N LEU A 4 -15.24 21.15 -140.00
CA LEU A 4 -14.44 21.86 -138.98
C LEU A 4 -15.30 22.43 -137.85
N LEU A 5 -16.51 22.89 -138.17
CA LEU A 5 -17.43 23.49 -137.20
C LEU A 5 -18.04 22.42 -136.27
N MET A 6 -18.35 21.24 -136.81
CA MET A 6 -18.79 20.09 -135.99
C MET A 6 -17.68 19.56 -135.07
N ALA A 7 -16.43 19.49 -135.57
CA ALA A 7 -15.30 19.05 -134.74
C ALA A 7 -15.05 20.01 -133.56
N LEU A 8 -15.23 21.31 -133.78
CA LEU A 8 -15.03 22.33 -132.75
C LEU A 8 -16.14 22.29 -131.68
N LEU A 9 -17.39 22.07 -132.09
CA LEU A 9 -18.51 21.83 -131.16
C LEU A 9 -18.34 20.55 -130.34
N ALA A 10 -17.87 19.46 -130.96
CA ALA A 10 -17.59 18.21 -130.25
C ALA A 10 -16.45 18.38 -129.22
N ALA A 11 -15.40 19.11 -129.57
CA ALA A 11 -14.30 19.42 -128.66
C ALA A 11 -14.76 20.30 -127.48
N LEU A 12 -15.60 21.32 -127.73
CA LEU A 12 -16.19 22.16 -126.69
C LEU A 12 -17.07 21.34 -125.73
N TYR A 13 -17.88 20.42 -126.27
CA TYR A 13 -18.77 19.57 -125.49
C TYR A 13 -18.01 18.55 -124.63
N LEU A 14 -16.95 17.92 -125.18
CA LEU A 14 -16.09 17.00 -124.43
C LEU A 14 -15.28 17.72 -123.35
N GLY A 15 -14.81 18.94 -123.63
CA GLY A 15 -14.15 19.80 -122.65
C GLY A 15 -15.08 20.17 -121.50
N TRP A 16 -16.32 20.58 -121.80
CA TRP A 16 -17.32 20.89 -120.80
C TRP A 16 -17.72 19.66 -119.97
N ARG A 17 -17.86 18.49 -120.61
CA ARG A 17 -18.16 17.22 -119.92
C ARG A 17 -17.05 16.80 -118.97
N ARG A 18 -15.78 16.85 -119.40
CA ARG A 18 -14.63 16.53 -118.54
C ARG A 18 -14.49 17.50 -117.38
N TRP A 19 -14.73 18.79 -117.61
CA TRP A 19 -14.71 19.78 -116.53
C TRP A 19 -15.79 19.48 -115.47
N ARG A 20 -17.00 19.11 -115.92
CA ARG A 20 -18.12 18.76 -115.04
C ARG A 20 -17.90 17.45 -114.26
N GLU A 21 -17.18 16.49 -114.83
CA GLU A 21 -16.78 15.25 -114.15
C GLU A 21 -15.70 15.49 -113.08
N HIS A 22 -14.73 16.37 -113.32
CA HIS A 22 -13.75 16.78 -112.31
C HIS A 22 -14.40 17.54 -111.15
N GLU A 23 -15.31 18.47 -111.44
CA GLU A 23 -16.01 19.27 -110.43
C GLU A 23 -16.94 18.40 -109.54
N ALA A 24 -17.46 17.30 -110.09
CA ALA A 24 -18.22 16.31 -109.33
C ALA A 24 -17.33 15.40 -108.45
N ALA A 25 -16.14 15.02 -108.93
CA ALA A 25 -15.20 14.20 -108.17
C ALA A 25 -14.61 14.96 -106.97
N ASP A 26 -14.18 16.21 -107.17
CA ASP A 26 -13.64 17.06 -106.10
C ASP A 26 -14.69 17.32 -105.01
N ALA A 27 -15.97 17.45 -105.40
CA ALA A 27 -17.07 17.61 -104.45
C ALA A 27 -17.33 16.34 -103.61
N VAL A 28 -17.06 15.15 -104.14
CA VAL A 28 -17.20 13.88 -103.40
C VAL A 28 -16.04 13.70 -102.42
N ASP A 29 -14.81 13.95 -102.84
CA ASP A 29 -13.64 13.86 -101.95
C ASP A 29 -13.70 14.89 -100.81
N ALA A 30 -14.12 16.12 -101.10
CA ALA A 30 -14.34 17.15 -100.09
C ALA A 30 -15.41 16.72 -99.06
N ARG A 31 -16.49 16.06 -99.52
CA ARG A 31 -17.53 15.52 -98.62
C ARG A 31 -17.00 14.39 -97.74
N GLN A 32 -16.25 13.45 -98.31
CA GLN A 32 -15.65 12.36 -97.54
C GLN A 32 -14.66 12.86 -96.49
N GLN A 33 -13.86 13.89 -96.80
CA GLN A 33 -12.96 14.51 -95.81
C GLN A 33 -13.74 15.19 -94.68
N ILE A 34 -14.83 15.89 -95.00
CA ILE A 34 -15.71 16.51 -94.01
C ILE A 34 -16.37 15.43 -93.13
N ASP A 35 -16.83 14.33 -93.72
CA ASP A 35 -17.45 13.22 -92.99
C ASP A 35 -16.43 12.55 -92.04
N ALA A 36 -15.21 12.27 -92.51
CA ALA A 36 -14.15 11.70 -91.68
C ALA A 36 -13.73 12.64 -90.53
N LEU A 37 -13.66 13.95 -90.77
CA LEU A 37 -13.41 14.94 -89.71
C LEU A 37 -14.58 15.00 -88.71
N SER A 38 -15.81 14.89 -89.20
CA SER A 38 -17.03 14.88 -88.37
C SER A 38 -17.08 13.64 -87.47
N GLU A 39 -16.77 12.47 -88.01
CA GLU A 39 -16.65 11.22 -87.24
C GLU A 39 -15.56 11.32 -86.17
N ARG A 40 -14.38 11.85 -86.52
CA ARG A 40 -13.28 12.04 -85.56
C ARG A 40 -13.65 13.02 -84.45
N LEU A 41 -14.35 14.12 -84.77
CA LEU A 41 -14.87 15.06 -83.78
C LEU A 41 -15.93 14.41 -82.89
N ASN A 42 -16.81 13.59 -83.45
CA ASN A 42 -17.82 12.86 -82.68
C ASN A 42 -17.19 11.80 -81.75
N ALA A 43 -16.15 11.09 -82.21
CA ALA A 43 -15.37 10.17 -81.40
C ALA A 43 -14.66 10.89 -80.25
N MET A 44 -13.96 12.00 -80.52
CA MET A 44 -13.33 12.83 -79.49
C MET A 44 -14.33 13.38 -78.47
N ARG A 45 -15.49 13.85 -78.93
CA ARG A 45 -16.58 14.31 -78.04
C ARG A 45 -17.11 13.16 -77.18
N GLY A 46 -17.17 11.95 -77.74
CA GLY A 46 -17.53 10.73 -77.00
C GLY A 46 -16.51 10.39 -75.91
N GLU A 47 -15.22 10.41 -76.24
CA GLU A 47 -14.12 10.19 -75.29
C GLU A 47 -14.08 11.25 -74.20
N GLN A 48 -14.24 12.53 -74.55
CA GLN A 48 -14.30 13.63 -73.59
C GLN A 48 -15.45 13.45 -72.59
N ARG A 49 -16.63 13.02 -73.06
CA ARG A 49 -17.78 12.70 -72.19
C ARG A 49 -17.48 11.50 -71.30
N SER A 50 -16.82 10.47 -71.82
CA SER A 50 -16.42 9.29 -71.04
C SER A 50 -15.42 9.66 -69.93
N ASN A 51 -14.40 10.46 -70.25
CA ASN A 51 -13.42 10.95 -69.29
C ASN A 51 -14.05 11.86 -68.23
N SER A 52 -14.97 12.75 -68.63
CA SER A 52 -15.76 13.57 -67.72
C SER A 52 -16.56 12.70 -66.72
N ARG A 53 -17.20 11.61 -67.19
CA ARG A 53 -17.91 10.69 -66.31
C ARG A 53 -16.99 9.96 -65.34
N ARG A 54 -15.80 9.53 -65.77
CA ARG A 54 -14.80 8.88 -64.90
C ARG A 54 -14.27 9.84 -63.83
N LEU A 55 -14.03 11.10 -64.16
CA LEU A 55 -13.63 12.13 -63.19
C LEU A 55 -14.73 12.37 -62.16
N GLN A 56 -15.98 12.53 -62.61
CA GLN A 56 -17.12 12.67 -61.71
C GLN A 56 -17.29 11.44 -60.78
N GLN A 57 -17.07 10.25 -61.32
CA GLN A 57 -17.10 9.00 -60.55
C GLN A 57 -15.96 8.95 -59.52
N ALA A 58 -14.74 9.32 -59.89
CA ALA A 58 -13.60 9.38 -58.97
C ALA A 58 -13.83 10.41 -57.85
N ASP A 59 -14.40 11.57 -58.17
CA ASP A 59 -14.77 12.58 -57.18
C ASP A 59 -15.84 12.07 -56.21
N SER A 60 -16.84 11.34 -56.70
CA SER A 60 -17.86 10.73 -55.85
C SER A 60 -17.29 9.66 -54.92
N LEU A 61 -16.35 8.83 -55.42
CA LEU A 61 -15.68 7.82 -54.61
C LEU A 61 -14.76 8.45 -53.56
N ASN A 62 -14.03 9.51 -53.92
CA ASN A 62 -13.19 10.24 -52.95
C ASN A 62 -14.02 10.87 -51.83
N ARG A 63 -15.22 11.40 -52.13
CA ARG A 63 -16.13 11.91 -51.09
C ARG A 63 -16.60 10.80 -50.16
N ILE A 64 -17.04 9.67 -50.70
CA ILE A 64 -17.47 8.52 -49.89
C ILE A 64 -16.32 7.99 -49.02
N LEU A 65 -15.12 7.86 -49.58
CA LEU A 65 -13.94 7.45 -48.81
C LEU A 65 -13.61 8.45 -47.69
N ARG A 66 -13.79 9.75 -47.94
CA ARG A 66 -13.60 10.77 -46.90
C ARG A 66 -14.66 10.65 -45.81
N ASP A 67 -15.92 10.49 -46.18
CA ASP A 67 -17.02 10.34 -45.23
C ASP A 67 -16.85 9.06 -44.39
N GLU A 68 -16.36 7.97 -44.99
CA GLU A 68 -16.01 6.73 -44.27
C GLU A 68 -14.79 6.92 -43.37
N LEU A 69 -13.75 7.64 -43.81
CA LEU A 69 -12.60 7.97 -42.96
C LEU A 69 -13.00 8.84 -41.76
N ASP A 70 -13.87 9.83 -41.99
CA ASP A 70 -14.43 10.66 -40.94
C ASP A 70 -15.28 9.79 -39.98
N GLY A 71 -16.10 8.89 -40.51
CA GLY A 71 -16.86 7.92 -39.72
C GLY A 71 -15.99 6.96 -38.90
N ILE A 72 -14.88 6.46 -39.46
CA ILE A 72 -13.90 5.62 -38.75
C ILE A 72 -13.21 6.43 -37.66
N SER A 73 -12.83 7.69 -37.91
CA SER A 73 -12.20 8.56 -36.91
C SER A 73 -13.13 8.84 -35.72
N GLN A 74 -14.41 9.09 -35.98
CA GLN A 74 -15.43 9.28 -34.95
C GLN A 74 -15.62 8.00 -34.12
N ARG A 75 -15.68 6.84 -34.78
CA ARG A 75 -15.78 5.54 -34.09
C ARG A 75 -14.53 5.22 -33.29
N ALA A 76 -13.34 5.56 -33.78
CA ALA A 76 -12.09 5.38 -33.05
C ALA A 76 -12.06 6.25 -31.78
N ALA A 77 -12.50 7.52 -31.87
CA ALA A 77 -12.61 8.39 -30.71
C ALA A 77 -13.64 7.89 -29.69
N LEU A 78 -14.78 7.34 -30.15
CA LEU A 78 -15.76 6.70 -29.26
C LEU A 78 -15.21 5.43 -28.61
N LEU A 79 -14.45 4.63 -29.36
CA LEU A 79 -13.80 3.43 -28.80
C LEU A 79 -12.77 3.81 -27.75
N GLU A 80 -11.94 4.82 -28.00
CA GLU A 80 -10.98 5.35 -27.04
C GLU A 80 -11.67 5.85 -25.77
N ASP A 81 -12.74 6.65 -25.90
CA ASP A 81 -13.55 7.10 -24.76
C ASP A 81 -14.19 5.93 -23.99
N THR A 82 -14.66 4.88 -24.68
CA THR A 82 -15.18 3.69 -23.99
C THR A 82 -14.09 2.86 -23.31
N VAL A 83 -12.89 2.78 -23.89
CA VAL A 83 -11.75 2.08 -23.29
C VAL A 83 -11.28 2.82 -22.05
N ASP A 84 -11.19 4.15 -22.09
CA ASP A 84 -10.85 4.97 -20.93
C ASP A 84 -11.91 4.81 -19.83
N LYS A 85 -13.20 4.88 -20.18
CA LYS A 85 -14.31 4.66 -19.23
C LYS A 85 -14.38 3.25 -18.66
N LEU A 86 -13.82 2.24 -19.31
CA LEU A 86 -13.74 0.86 -18.81
C LEU A 86 -12.48 0.64 -17.96
N ALA A 87 -11.37 1.29 -18.32
CA ALA A 87 -10.12 1.19 -17.59
C ALA A 87 -10.17 1.95 -16.25
N ASP A 88 -10.86 3.09 -16.20
CA ASP A 88 -10.91 3.97 -15.02
C ASP A 88 -11.64 3.35 -13.81
N PRO A 89 -12.82 2.70 -13.95
CA PRO A 89 -13.54 2.06 -12.84
C PRO A 89 -12.78 0.88 -12.23
N ASP A 90 -12.13 0.04 -13.06
CA ASP A 90 -11.35 -1.10 -12.57
C ASP A 90 -10.12 -0.60 -11.79
N ARG A 91 -9.49 0.48 -12.25
CA ARG A 91 -8.34 1.10 -11.58
C ARG A 91 -8.74 1.74 -10.26
N HIS A 92 -9.85 2.47 -10.23
CA HIS A 92 -10.41 3.07 -9.00
C HIS A 92 -10.93 2.02 -8.02
N GLY A 93 -11.53 0.92 -8.48
CA GLY A 93 -11.96 -0.18 -7.63
C GLY A 93 -10.79 -0.90 -6.96
N ALA A 94 -9.74 -1.21 -7.73
CA ALA A 94 -8.51 -1.80 -7.19
C ALA A 94 -7.80 -0.85 -6.20
N GLN A 95 -7.79 0.46 -6.50
CA GLN A 95 -7.24 1.47 -5.60
C GLN A 95 -8.06 1.58 -4.31
N ALA A 96 -9.39 1.62 -4.38
CA ALA A 96 -10.27 1.67 -3.21
C ALA A 96 -10.06 0.45 -2.30
N LEU A 97 -9.95 -0.75 -2.89
CA LEU A 97 -9.66 -1.97 -2.15
C LEU A 97 -8.29 -1.91 -1.43
N ARG A 98 -7.26 -1.39 -2.09
CA ARG A 98 -5.93 -1.19 -1.46
C ARG A 98 -6.01 -0.18 -0.31
N LEU A 99 -6.78 0.89 -0.45
CA LEU A 99 -6.98 1.86 0.63
C LEU A 99 -7.73 1.23 1.82
N ASP A 100 -8.74 0.39 1.57
CA ASP A 100 -9.43 -0.38 2.61
C ASP A 100 -8.50 -1.37 3.31
N GLU A 101 -7.65 -2.08 2.57
CA GLU A 101 -6.66 -3.00 3.12
C GLU A 101 -5.63 -2.24 3.98
N ALA A 102 -5.12 -1.10 3.51
CA ALA A 102 -4.23 -0.25 4.28
C ALA A 102 -4.89 0.25 5.57
N GLU A 103 -6.14 0.70 5.51
CA GLU A 103 -6.90 1.09 6.70
C GLU A 103 -7.05 -0.07 7.69
N MET A 104 -7.45 -1.25 7.22
CA MET A 104 -7.58 -2.45 8.03
C MET A 104 -6.27 -2.78 8.75
N LEU A 105 -5.15 -2.74 8.04
CA LEU A 105 -3.82 -3.03 8.60
C LEU A 105 -3.40 -1.98 9.64
N LEU A 106 -3.66 -0.69 9.39
CA LEU A 106 -3.38 0.38 10.36
C LEU A 106 -4.23 0.25 11.63
N VAL A 107 -5.52 -0.07 11.49
CA VAL A 107 -6.43 -0.34 12.61
C VAL A 107 -5.95 -1.56 13.40
N LEU A 108 -5.63 -2.66 12.71
CA LEU A 108 -5.11 -3.88 13.35
C LEU A 108 -3.82 -3.60 14.11
N GLY A 109 -2.87 -2.88 13.50
CA GLY A 109 -1.62 -2.52 14.16
C GLY A 109 -1.83 -1.66 15.39
N GLY A 110 -2.73 -0.66 15.30
CA GLY A 110 -3.12 0.18 16.43
C GLY A 110 -3.76 -0.61 17.57
N GLN A 111 -4.71 -1.50 17.26
CA GLN A 111 -5.36 -2.35 18.25
C GLN A 111 -4.39 -3.32 18.93
N ARG A 112 -3.49 -3.96 18.17
CA ARG A 112 -2.45 -4.84 18.75
C ARG A 112 -1.56 -4.09 19.73
N LEU A 113 -1.21 -2.84 19.44
CA LEU A 113 -0.42 -2.01 20.34
C LEU A 113 -1.22 -1.51 21.55
N GLN A 114 -2.48 -1.11 21.38
CA GLN A 114 -3.28 -0.56 22.48
C GLN A 114 -3.79 -1.65 23.44
N ILE A 115 -4.20 -2.81 22.91
CA ILE A 115 -4.86 -3.86 23.68
C ILE A 115 -3.84 -4.86 24.20
N ALA A 116 -2.96 -5.38 23.33
CA ALA A 116 -1.96 -6.38 23.70
C ALA A 116 -0.59 -5.76 24.01
N GLY A 117 -0.35 -4.51 23.56
CA GLY A 117 0.97 -3.90 23.48
C GLY A 117 1.99 -4.76 22.74
N ASP A 118 1.50 -5.45 21.72
CA ASP A 118 2.31 -6.24 20.81
C ASP A 118 2.99 -5.32 19.80
N LEU A 119 4.14 -4.78 20.21
CA LEU A 119 4.94 -3.86 19.41
C LEU A 119 5.40 -4.48 18.09
N ASP A 120 5.86 -5.75 18.12
CA ASP A 120 6.32 -6.44 16.92
C ASP A 120 5.17 -6.71 15.95
N GLY A 121 4.00 -7.07 16.50
CA GLY A 121 2.77 -7.19 15.74
C GLY A 121 2.35 -5.88 15.08
N ALA A 122 2.45 -4.77 15.80
CA ALA A 122 2.18 -3.44 15.26
C ALA A 122 3.16 -3.04 14.16
N ARG A 123 4.48 -3.23 14.38
CA ARG A 123 5.51 -2.98 13.35
C ARG A 123 5.24 -3.73 12.06
N ARG A 124 4.96 -5.03 12.16
CA ARG A 124 4.64 -5.86 10.98
C ARG A 124 3.40 -5.34 10.26
N ALA A 125 2.34 -4.99 10.98
CA ALA A 125 1.13 -4.43 10.38
C ALA A 125 1.39 -3.09 9.66
N TYR A 126 2.18 -2.19 10.25
CA TYR A 126 2.52 -0.91 9.65
C TYR A 126 3.45 -1.05 8.43
N VAL A 127 4.35 -2.03 8.42
CA VAL A 127 5.14 -2.39 7.24
C VAL A 127 4.26 -2.89 6.10
N LEU A 128 3.29 -3.77 6.40
CA LEU A 128 2.33 -4.25 5.41
C LEU A 128 1.47 -3.11 4.87
N ALA A 129 0.95 -2.23 5.74
CA ALA A 129 0.19 -1.06 5.32
C ALA A 129 1.00 -0.14 4.39
N SER A 130 2.30 0.05 4.68
CA SER A 130 3.21 0.81 3.83
C SER A 130 3.35 0.16 2.46
N GLY A 131 3.56 -1.16 2.40
CA GLY A 131 3.65 -1.88 1.13
C GLY A 131 2.37 -1.78 0.28
N VAL A 132 1.20 -1.81 0.92
CA VAL A 132 -0.09 -1.62 0.23
C VAL A 132 -0.21 -0.19 -0.33
N LEU A 133 0.14 0.84 0.45
CA LEU A 133 0.12 2.24 0.02
C LEU A 133 1.18 2.56 -1.05
N ASP A 134 2.34 1.89 -1.01
CA ASP A 134 3.40 2.06 -2.00
C ASP A 134 2.96 1.59 -3.40
N GLY A 135 2.02 0.64 -3.47
CA GLY A 135 1.40 0.21 -4.72
C GLY A 135 0.37 1.20 -5.29
N ILE A 136 0.06 2.31 -4.61
CA ILE A 136 -0.90 3.30 -5.10
C ILE A 136 -0.14 4.43 -5.82
N ASP A 137 -0.28 4.46 -7.14
CA ASP A 137 0.36 5.44 -8.02
C ASP A 137 -0.48 6.72 -8.13
N ASP A 138 -0.61 7.46 -7.04
CA ASP A 138 -1.29 8.76 -7.00
C ASP A 138 -0.56 9.75 -6.07
N ALA A 139 -0.32 10.95 -6.58
CA ALA A 139 0.39 12.03 -5.89
C ALA A 139 -0.39 12.56 -4.66
N ALA A 140 -1.72 12.41 -4.64
CA ALA A 140 -2.56 12.83 -3.51
C ALA A 140 -2.21 12.07 -2.21
N TYR A 141 -1.63 10.87 -2.30
CA TYR A 141 -1.27 10.04 -1.14
C TYR A 141 0.22 10.15 -0.74
N LEU A 142 0.99 11.06 -1.34
CA LEU A 142 2.40 11.26 -0.97
C LEU A 142 2.58 11.70 0.49
N SER A 143 1.74 12.63 0.95
CA SER A 143 1.72 13.09 2.35
C SER A 143 1.37 11.96 3.32
N LEU A 144 0.43 11.09 2.91
CA LEU A 144 0.03 9.92 3.69
C LEU A 144 1.21 8.93 3.84
N ARG A 145 1.91 8.62 2.75
CA ARG A 145 3.11 7.76 2.76
C ARG A 145 4.22 8.34 3.64
N GLN A 146 4.45 9.65 3.56
CA GLN A 146 5.44 10.33 4.40
C GLN A 146 5.07 10.26 5.88
N THR A 147 3.81 10.47 6.22
CA THR A 147 3.31 10.35 7.61
C THR A 147 3.47 8.93 8.13
N LEU A 148 3.12 7.92 7.32
CA LEU A 148 3.28 6.52 7.69
C LEU A 148 4.75 6.15 7.94
N LEU A 149 5.67 6.68 7.12
CA LEU A 149 7.10 6.46 7.31
C LEU A 149 7.61 7.08 8.62
N GLN A 150 7.11 8.25 9.00
CA GLN A 150 7.40 8.86 10.29
C GLN A 150 6.87 8.02 11.46
N GLU A 151 5.65 7.49 11.36
CA GLU A 151 5.09 6.60 12.39
C GLU A 151 5.88 5.29 12.51
N ARG A 152 6.31 4.71 11.38
CA ARG A 152 7.15 3.51 11.37
C ARG A 152 8.50 3.75 12.04
N THR A 153 9.18 4.84 11.69
CA THR A 153 10.45 5.18 12.34
C THR A 153 10.28 5.46 13.83
N ALA A 154 9.17 6.07 14.25
CA ALA A 154 8.83 6.21 15.66
C ALA A 154 8.60 4.86 16.35
N LEU A 155 7.91 3.92 15.69
CA LEU A 155 7.71 2.55 16.18
C LEU A 155 9.03 1.77 16.26
N ASP A 156 9.94 1.95 15.31
CA ASP A 156 11.23 1.29 15.27
C ASP A 156 12.20 1.85 16.34
N ALA A 157 12.09 3.14 16.65
CA ALA A 157 12.85 3.78 17.73
C ALA A 157 12.46 3.28 19.13
N LEU A 158 11.24 2.76 19.29
CA LEU A 158 10.84 2.09 20.54
C LEU A 158 11.66 0.80 20.66
N GLY A 159 12.62 0.74 21.58
CA GLY A 159 13.35 -0.50 21.82
C GLY A 159 12.44 -1.65 22.31
N ALA A 160 13.02 -2.67 22.95
CA ALA A 160 12.21 -3.76 23.51
C ALA A 160 11.12 -3.23 24.48
N ASP A 161 9.93 -3.84 24.42
CA ASP A 161 8.75 -3.50 25.23
C ASP A 161 9.17 -3.35 26.71
N PRO A 162 8.94 -2.17 27.33
CA PRO A 162 9.40 -1.91 28.69
C PRO A 162 8.70 -2.84 29.71
N ARG A 163 7.51 -3.38 29.39
CA ARG A 163 6.87 -4.46 30.16
C ARG A 163 7.75 -5.71 30.21
N VAL A 164 8.25 -6.15 29.06
CA VAL A 164 9.11 -7.36 28.96
C VAL A 164 10.40 -7.14 29.76
N LYS A 165 10.98 -5.94 29.69
CA LYS A 165 12.14 -5.57 30.51
C LYS A 165 11.82 -5.62 32.01
N ALA A 166 10.69 -5.06 32.43
CA ALA A 166 10.27 -5.05 33.83
C ALA A 166 10.05 -6.48 34.37
N ILE A 167 9.38 -7.35 33.59
CA ILE A 167 9.18 -8.76 33.94
C ILE A 167 10.52 -9.50 34.03
N ALA A 168 11.42 -9.31 33.06
CA ALA A 168 12.74 -9.95 33.08
C ALA A 168 13.58 -9.52 34.30
N GLN A 169 13.54 -8.23 34.68
CA GLN A 169 14.23 -7.76 35.87
C GLN A 169 13.59 -8.27 37.16
N LEU A 170 12.26 -8.39 37.20
CA LEU A 170 11.55 -8.99 38.32
C LEU A 170 11.88 -10.48 38.47
N ASP A 171 11.92 -11.23 37.37
CA ASP A 171 12.29 -12.66 37.37
C ASP A 171 13.76 -12.83 37.81
N ALA A 172 14.67 -11.98 37.33
CA ALA A 172 16.06 -11.96 37.79
C ALA A 172 16.17 -11.57 39.27
N PHE A 173 15.33 -10.67 39.76
CA PHE A 173 15.27 -10.34 41.19
C PHE A 173 14.80 -11.56 42.00
N ALA A 174 13.72 -12.23 41.58
CA ALA A 174 13.17 -13.40 42.24
C ALA A 174 14.19 -14.54 42.39
N GLN A 175 15.02 -14.77 41.37
CA GLN A 175 16.09 -15.78 41.41
C GLN A 175 17.21 -15.44 42.40
N ASN A 176 17.48 -14.15 42.60
CA ASN A 176 18.53 -13.67 43.51
C ASN A 176 18.06 -13.60 44.98
N VAL A 177 16.75 -13.63 45.23
CA VAL A 177 16.20 -13.75 46.58
C VAL A 177 16.31 -15.22 47.00
N THR A 178 17.46 -15.59 47.54
CA THR A 178 17.75 -16.97 47.95
C THR A 178 17.04 -17.33 49.25
N ALA A 179 16.35 -18.48 49.26
CA ALA A 179 15.96 -19.16 50.50
C ALA A 179 17.21 -19.74 51.19
N PRO A 180 17.41 -19.57 52.50
CA PRO A 180 18.66 -19.98 53.15
C PRO A 180 18.89 -21.48 53.01
N ALA A 181 20.14 -21.87 52.74
CA ALA A 181 20.54 -23.27 52.77
C ALA A 181 20.31 -23.84 54.18
N THR A 182 19.61 -24.97 54.28
CA THR A 182 19.30 -25.67 55.54
C THR A 182 20.53 -25.95 56.42
N ARG A 183 21.73 -25.97 55.84
CA ARG A 183 23.01 -26.15 56.56
C ARG A 183 23.36 -25.02 57.53
N ASP A 184 23.08 -23.75 57.18
CA ASP A 184 23.46 -22.61 58.03
C ASP A 184 22.64 -22.54 59.31
N VAL A 185 21.40 -23.03 59.26
CA VAL A 185 20.50 -23.09 60.42
C VAL A 185 20.98 -24.15 61.42
N GLN A 186 21.44 -25.30 60.92
CA GLN A 186 21.96 -26.38 61.76
C GLN A 186 23.29 -26.02 62.41
N ALA A 187 24.20 -25.35 61.68
CA ALA A 187 25.49 -24.92 62.21
C ALA A 187 25.34 -23.88 63.33
N ARG A 188 24.44 -22.89 63.19
CA ARG A 188 24.17 -21.92 64.27
C ARG A 188 23.53 -22.53 65.49
N ARG A 189 22.63 -23.52 65.31
CA ARG A 189 22.03 -24.24 66.44
C ARG A 189 23.05 -25.08 67.19
N ALA A 190 24.08 -25.60 66.51
CA ALA A 190 25.19 -26.31 67.15
C ALA A 190 26.09 -25.38 67.99
N MET A 191 26.24 -24.12 67.58
CA MET A 191 27.01 -23.10 68.30
C MET A 191 26.25 -22.41 69.44
N ALA A 192 24.94 -22.68 69.59
CA ALA A 192 24.12 -22.08 70.64
C ALA A 192 24.44 -22.65 72.03
N PRO A 193 24.38 -21.83 73.10
CA PRO A 193 24.51 -22.28 74.49
C PRO A 193 23.60 -23.48 74.81
N TRP A 194 24.06 -24.38 75.66
CA TRP A 194 23.36 -25.64 75.96
C TRP A 194 21.92 -25.44 76.46
N TRP A 195 21.67 -24.37 77.21
CA TRP A 195 20.35 -24.03 77.75
C TRP A 195 19.40 -23.51 76.67
N GLU A 196 19.89 -22.75 75.67
CA GLU A 196 19.13 -22.36 74.48
C GLU A 196 18.78 -23.57 73.60
N ARG A 197 19.69 -24.56 73.53
CA ARG A 197 19.42 -25.83 72.84
C ARG A 197 18.37 -26.68 73.56
N ALA A 198 18.37 -26.69 74.89
CA ALA A 198 17.46 -27.49 75.72
C ALA A 198 16.07 -26.84 75.91
N PHE A 199 16.00 -25.51 76.02
CA PHE A 199 14.79 -24.77 76.36
C PHE A 199 14.32 -23.77 75.29
N GLY A 200 15.00 -23.68 74.14
CA GLY A 200 14.66 -22.73 73.07
C GLY A 200 13.29 -22.92 72.42
N ASN A 201 12.58 -24.02 72.73
CA ASN A 201 11.18 -24.24 72.34
C ASN A 201 10.16 -23.70 73.37
N LEU A 202 10.57 -23.39 74.61
CA LEU A 202 9.67 -23.02 75.72
C LEU A 202 9.76 -21.55 76.13
N LEU A 203 10.91 -20.88 75.95
CA LEU A 203 11.11 -19.47 76.33
C LEU A 203 11.90 -18.73 75.25
N GLN A 204 11.24 -17.81 74.53
CA GLN A 204 11.89 -16.82 73.67
C GLN A 204 11.57 -15.43 74.22
N VAL A 205 12.58 -14.73 74.72
CA VAL A 205 12.48 -13.32 75.13
C VAL A 205 12.97 -12.49 73.95
N GLN A 206 12.13 -11.60 73.41
CA GLN A 206 12.53 -10.73 72.30
C GLN A 206 11.97 -9.30 72.44
N PRO A 207 12.77 -8.26 72.10
CA PRO A 207 12.31 -6.88 72.01
C PRO A 207 11.24 -6.73 70.92
N THR A 208 10.13 -6.09 71.25
CA THR A 208 8.89 -6.00 70.45
C THR A 208 9.02 -5.19 69.15
N ASP A 209 10.13 -4.51 68.91
CA ASP A 209 10.10 -3.38 67.98
C ASP A 209 10.30 -3.70 66.49
N ARG A 210 10.60 -4.96 66.11
CA ARG A 210 10.61 -5.43 64.71
C ARG A 210 10.71 -6.95 64.67
N ALA A 211 9.59 -7.63 64.42
CA ALA A 211 9.54 -9.09 64.27
C ALA A 211 10.19 -9.53 62.93
N VAL A 212 11.52 -9.47 62.87
CA VAL A 212 12.29 -10.19 61.84
C VAL A 212 12.00 -11.67 62.05
N ALA A 213 11.67 -12.40 60.99
CA ALA A 213 11.50 -13.83 61.06
C ALA A 213 12.83 -14.46 61.48
N VAL A 214 12.96 -14.86 62.74
CA VAL A 214 14.17 -15.51 63.27
C VAL A 214 14.03 -17.03 63.18
N GLN A 215 12.81 -17.55 63.39
CA GLN A 215 12.52 -18.97 63.26
C GLN A 215 12.51 -19.42 61.80
N THR A 216 12.96 -20.65 61.55
CA THR A 216 13.01 -21.23 60.21
C THR A 216 11.63 -21.30 59.55
N ALA A 217 10.58 -21.58 60.33
CA ALA A 217 9.20 -21.61 59.85
C ALA A 217 8.68 -20.21 59.46
N ASP A 218 8.93 -19.20 60.29
CA ASP A 218 8.54 -17.81 59.99
C ASP A 218 9.28 -17.26 58.77
N ARG A 219 10.56 -17.64 58.59
CA ARG A 219 11.33 -17.27 57.40
C ARG A 219 10.80 -17.94 56.15
N ALA A 220 10.45 -19.22 56.23
CA ALA A 220 9.85 -19.93 55.11
C ALA A 220 8.50 -19.31 54.72
N ALA A 221 7.67 -18.93 55.70
CA ALA A 221 6.41 -18.22 55.45
C ALA A 221 6.63 -16.83 54.82
N ALA A 222 7.61 -16.07 55.31
CA ALA A 222 7.95 -14.76 54.74
C ALA A 222 8.50 -14.87 53.31
N LEU A 223 9.31 -15.90 53.00
CA LEU A 223 9.77 -16.18 51.64
C LEU A 223 8.62 -16.59 50.72
N ALA A 224 7.71 -17.43 51.20
CA ALA A 224 6.53 -17.84 50.44
C ALA A 224 5.62 -16.63 50.15
N GLY A 225 5.42 -15.75 51.14
CA GLY A 225 4.70 -14.48 50.95
C GLY A 225 5.36 -13.56 49.94
N LEU A 226 6.69 -13.43 49.98
CA LEU A 226 7.45 -12.65 49.01
C LEU A 226 7.33 -13.23 47.59
N GLN A 227 7.48 -14.56 47.44
CA GLN A 227 7.33 -15.23 46.14
C GLN A 227 5.91 -15.05 45.59
N LEU A 228 4.88 -15.17 46.43
CA LEU A 228 3.49 -14.93 46.04
C LEU A 228 3.31 -13.50 45.50
N GLU A 229 3.78 -12.48 46.23
CA GLU A 229 3.68 -11.09 45.77
C GLU A 229 4.46 -10.82 44.48
N ILE A 230 5.63 -11.44 44.30
CA ILE A 230 6.37 -11.40 43.03
C ILE A 230 5.55 -12.03 41.89
N THR A 231 4.89 -13.16 42.12
CA THR A 231 4.03 -13.77 41.09
C THR A 231 2.81 -12.92 40.77
N LEU A 232 2.22 -12.26 41.77
CA LEU A 232 1.12 -11.31 41.58
C LEU A 232 1.58 -10.07 40.80
N ALA A 233 2.77 -9.56 41.10
CA ALA A 233 3.40 -8.47 40.35
C ALA A 233 3.63 -8.88 38.89
N ARG A 234 4.15 -10.09 38.63
CA ARG A 234 4.32 -10.62 37.27
C ARG A 234 2.98 -10.69 36.52
N ALA A 235 1.93 -11.22 37.15
CA ALA A 235 0.60 -11.29 36.56
C ALA A 235 0.00 -9.89 36.27
N ALA A 236 0.20 -8.92 37.17
CA ALA A 236 -0.22 -7.54 36.96
C ALA A 236 0.57 -6.86 35.82
N ALA A 237 1.88 -7.10 35.75
CA ALA A 237 2.73 -6.60 34.68
C ALA A 237 2.31 -7.14 33.31
N GLU A 238 2.00 -8.43 33.21
CA GLU A 238 1.49 -9.05 31.98
C GLU A 238 0.22 -8.37 31.47
N ARG A 239 -0.68 -8.01 32.40
CA ARG A 239 -1.93 -7.28 32.14
C ARG A 239 -1.75 -5.76 31.97
N ARG A 240 -0.51 -5.24 32.07
CA ARG A 240 -0.18 -3.80 32.09
C ARG A 240 -0.91 -3.00 33.19
N ASP A 241 -1.31 -3.68 34.28
CA ASP A 241 -1.94 -3.04 35.43
C ASP A 241 -0.86 -2.42 36.34
N ALA A 242 -0.49 -1.18 36.02
CA ALA A 242 0.54 -0.45 36.76
C ALA A 242 0.19 -0.20 38.23
N VAL A 243 -1.09 -0.16 38.58
CA VAL A 243 -1.53 0.04 39.96
C VAL A 243 -1.35 -1.25 40.75
N ALA A 244 -1.89 -2.37 40.27
CA ALA A 244 -1.72 -3.65 40.92
C ALA A 244 -0.26 -4.11 40.96
N TYR A 245 0.53 -3.79 39.93
CA TYR A 245 1.95 -4.06 39.87
C TYR A 245 2.71 -3.39 41.02
N ARG A 246 2.54 -2.07 41.17
CA ARG A 246 3.19 -1.31 42.25
C ARG A 246 2.73 -1.78 43.62
N GLN A 247 1.44 -2.01 43.81
CA GLN A 247 0.91 -2.53 45.08
C GLN A 247 1.50 -3.89 45.47
N ALA A 248 1.65 -4.81 44.51
CA ALA A 248 2.28 -6.10 44.77
C ALA A 248 3.76 -5.94 45.12
N LEU A 249 4.48 -5.04 44.46
CA LEU A 249 5.88 -4.73 44.78
C LEU A 249 6.04 -4.05 46.15
N ASP A 250 5.14 -3.15 46.55
CA ASP A 250 5.15 -2.55 47.88
C ASP A 250 4.92 -3.60 48.98
N ARG A 251 4.02 -4.56 48.74
CA ARG A 251 3.82 -5.71 49.64
C ARG A 251 5.04 -6.64 49.65
N ALA A 252 5.68 -6.86 48.51
CA ALA A 252 6.95 -7.59 48.42
C ALA A 252 8.06 -6.91 49.24
N ASP A 253 8.19 -5.57 49.20
CA ASP A 253 9.13 -4.81 50.03
C ASP A 253 8.86 -5.02 51.52
N THR A 254 7.58 -5.07 51.92
CA THR A 254 7.18 -5.35 53.31
C THR A 254 7.60 -6.76 53.76
N TRP A 255 7.46 -7.78 52.89
CA TRP A 255 7.96 -9.12 53.18
C TRP A 255 9.50 -9.19 53.23
N LEU A 256 10.17 -8.41 52.39
CA LEU A 256 11.63 -8.31 52.37
C LEU A 256 12.19 -7.79 53.70
N GLN A 257 11.55 -6.77 54.28
CA GLN A 257 11.91 -6.23 55.60
C GLN A 257 11.71 -7.24 56.73
N ARG A 258 10.78 -8.20 56.58
CA ARG A 258 10.57 -9.27 57.56
C ARG A 258 11.60 -10.38 57.46
N LEU A 259 12.24 -10.55 56.30
CA LEU A 259 13.16 -11.65 56.01
C LEU A 259 14.55 -11.46 56.59
N ALA A 260 15.03 -10.21 56.63
CA ALA A 260 16.37 -9.88 57.09
C ALA A 260 16.36 -8.61 57.94
N PRO A 261 17.26 -8.50 58.93
CA PRO A 261 17.46 -7.25 59.67
C PRO A 261 18.01 -6.15 58.76
N ASP A 262 17.84 -4.89 59.19
CA ASP A 262 18.37 -3.73 58.48
C ASP A 262 19.88 -3.88 58.24
N SER A 263 20.26 -3.95 56.96
CA SER A 263 21.63 -4.16 56.49
C SER A 263 21.83 -3.47 55.15
N ALA A 264 23.09 -3.17 54.79
CA ALA A 264 23.40 -2.59 53.48
C ALA A 264 22.93 -3.48 52.32
N ALA A 265 22.96 -4.80 52.50
CA ALA A 265 22.44 -5.77 51.52
C ALA A 265 20.91 -5.65 51.36
N LEU A 266 20.16 -5.55 52.46
CA LEU A 266 18.71 -5.32 52.43
C LEU A 266 18.39 -4.00 51.74
N ALA A 267 19.10 -2.92 52.08
CA ALA A 267 18.91 -1.61 51.45
C ALA A 267 19.11 -1.68 49.93
N GLY A 268 20.13 -2.41 49.46
CA GLY A 268 20.38 -2.63 48.03
C GLY A 268 19.28 -3.42 47.33
N GLN A 269 18.75 -4.48 47.95
CA GLN A 269 17.62 -5.24 47.41
C GLN A 269 16.34 -4.40 47.33
N ARG A 270 16.05 -3.61 48.35
CA ARG A 270 14.90 -2.68 48.36
C ARG A 270 15.04 -1.56 47.34
N ALA A 271 16.25 -1.06 47.11
CA ALA A 271 16.51 -0.10 46.04
C ALA A 271 16.22 -0.72 44.67
N LYS A 272 16.75 -1.92 44.42
CA LYS A 272 16.50 -2.66 43.16
C LYS A 272 15.01 -2.93 42.93
N LEU A 273 14.27 -3.30 43.97
CA LEU A 273 12.82 -3.53 43.87
C LEU A 273 12.06 -2.22 43.55
N ARG A 274 12.48 -1.09 44.13
CA ARG A 274 11.94 0.24 43.79
C ARG A 274 12.26 0.66 42.35
N ASP A 275 13.47 0.38 41.88
CA ASP A 275 13.87 0.66 40.49
C ASP A 275 13.01 -0.14 39.50
N ILE A 276 12.72 -1.41 39.82
CA ILE A 276 11.80 -2.27 39.06
C ILE A 276 10.38 -1.70 39.10
N ALA A 277 9.90 -1.26 40.27
CA ALA A 277 8.56 -0.67 40.43
C ALA A 277 8.37 0.64 39.64
N ALA A 278 9.44 1.39 39.42
CA ALA A 278 9.44 2.63 38.66
C ALA A 278 9.40 2.42 37.13
N MET A 279 9.57 1.19 36.64
CA MET A 279 9.61 0.92 35.19
C MET A 279 8.24 1.12 34.54
N PRO A 280 8.18 1.77 33.36
CA PRO A 280 6.93 1.90 32.63
C PRO A 280 6.47 0.53 32.10
N LEU A 281 5.17 0.25 32.19
CA LEU A 281 4.57 -0.97 31.63
C LEU A 281 3.84 -0.73 30.30
N SER A 282 3.74 0.52 29.86
CA SER A 282 3.05 0.92 28.64
C SER A 282 3.98 1.61 27.67
N LEU A 283 3.75 1.39 26.37
CA LEU A 283 4.36 2.14 25.28
C LEU A 283 3.45 3.33 24.97
N SER A 284 4.01 4.54 24.90
CA SER A 284 3.29 5.72 24.42
C SER A 284 4.01 6.29 23.20
N VAL A 285 3.29 6.43 22.09
CA VAL A 285 3.80 7.06 20.86
C VAL A 285 2.83 8.19 20.51
N PRO A 286 3.22 9.45 20.72
CA PRO A 286 2.30 10.59 20.57
C PRO A 286 1.77 10.77 19.14
N THR A 287 2.52 10.33 18.14
CA THR A 287 2.21 10.53 16.72
C THR A 287 1.44 9.37 16.09
N LEU A 288 1.21 8.28 16.82
CA LEU A 288 0.59 7.07 16.27
C LEU A 288 -0.89 7.27 15.96
N GLY A 289 -1.30 6.91 14.73
CA GLY A 289 -2.69 6.98 14.27
C GLY A 289 -3.00 8.21 13.42
N SER A 290 -2.03 9.11 13.23
CA SER A 290 -2.14 10.25 12.33
C SER A 290 -2.33 9.82 10.87
N THR A 291 -1.65 8.77 10.42
CA THR A 291 -1.83 8.20 9.07
C THR A 291 -3.27 7.72 8.88
N LEU A 292 -3.80 6.96 9.84
CA LEU A 292 -5.18 6.45 9.78
C LEU A 292 -6.20 7.58 9.73
N GLN A 293 -6.00 8.64 10.52
CA GLN A 293 -6.87 9.81 10.52
C GLN A 293 -6.82 10.54 9.16
N GLN A 294 -5.63 10.75 8.60
CA GLN A 294 -5.47 11.36 7.28
C GLN A 294 -6.15 10.53 6.19
N LEU A 295 -5.97 9.20 6.21
CA LEU A 295 -6.62 8.29 5.25
C LEU A 295 -8.15 8.42 5.29
N ARG A 296 -8.75 8.43 6.48
CA ARG A 296 -10.20 8.63 6.66
C ARG A 296 -10.69 9.99 6.18
N GLN A 297 -9.90 11.03 6.39
CA GLN A 297 -10.22 12.38 5.89
C GLN A 297 -10.17 12.46 4.36
N LEU A 298 -9.21 11.78 3.73
CA LEU A 298 -9.12 11.71 2.27
C LEU A 298 -10.30 10.96 1.66
N ARG A 299 -10.80 9.92 2.33
CA ARG A 299 -11.98 9.13 1.89
C ARG A 299 -13.31 9.85 2.10
N ALA A 300 -13.38 10.78 3.04
CA ALA A 300 -14.60 11.52 3.36
C ALA A 300 -14.81 12.75 2.46
N ARG A 301 -13.85 13.06 1.58
CA ARG A 301 -13.91 14.14 0.59
C ARG A 301 -14.38 13.60 -0.75
#